data_AF-A0A2E7VCD5-F1
#
_entry.id   AF-A0A2E7VCD5-F1
#
_cell.length_a   1.000
_cell.length_b   1.000
_cell.length_c   1.000
_cell.angle_alpha   90.00
_cell.angle_beta   90.00
_cell.angle_gamma   90.00
#
_symmetry.space_group_name_H-M   'P 1'
#
loop_
_entity.id
_entity.type
_entity.pdbx_description
1 polymer ?
#
loop_
_entity_poly.entity_id
_entity_poly.type
_entity_poly.pdbx_seq_one_letter_code
_entity_poly.pdbx_strand_id
1 'polypeptide(L)'
;MEEEALAAYGTNLGVAFQLVDDALDYSARQAELGKTIGDDFSEGKITLPVILAFRRGNQEEKSFWKRCLEELEQRPEDLDRAQSLIRQHSSLEDTMTRARHYAALARDSLDLFNDCEAKQALKSVIDFCIEREF
;
A
#
# COMPACT_ATOMS: atom_id res chain seq x y z
N MET A 1 -4.43 13.02 -26.30
CA MET A 1 -3.46 13.81 -25.52
C MET A 1 -4.00 14.22 -24.16
N GLU A 2 -4.96 15.15 -24.04
CA GLU A 2 -5.47 15.58 -22.71
C GLU A 2 -6.26 14.48 -21.99
N GLU A 3 -7.16 13.79 -22.69
CA GLU A 3 -7.92 12.67 -22.13
C GLU A 3 -7.01 11.54 -21.62
N GLU A 4 -6.03 11.13 -22.43
CA GLU A 4 -5.05 10.10 -22.06
C GLU A 4 -4.23 10.50 -20.83
N ALA A 5 -3.91 11.79 -20.69
CA ALA A 5 -3.16 12.29 -19.56
C ALA A 5 -3.99 12.31 -18.25
N LEU A 6 -5.29 12.62 -18.34
CA LEU A 6 -6.22 12.49 -17.20
C LEU A 6 -6.48 11.01 -16.86
N ALA A 7 -6.54 10.13 -17.85
CA ALA A 7 -6.65 8.69 -17.63
C ALA A 7 -5.38 8.14 -16.93
N ALA A 8 -4.20 8.60 -17.35
CA ALA A 8 -2.93 8.27 -16.69
C ALA A 8 -2.89 8.81 -15.26
N TYR A 9 -3.35 10.05 -15.03
CA TYR A 9 -3.48 10.63 -13.70
C TYR A 9 -4.33 9.73 -12.79
N GLY A 10 -5.54 9.41 -13.22
CA GLY A 10 -6.48 8.60 -12.43
C GLY A 10 -5.96 7.20 -12.15
N THR A 11 -5.34 6.56 -13.16
CA THR A 11 -4.74 5.22 -13.01
C THR A 11 -3.61 5.23 -11.99
N ASN A 12 -2.66 6.14 -12.13
CA ASN A 12 -1.51 6.22 -11.24
C ASN A 12 -1.90 6.64 -9.81
N LEU A 13 -2.83 7.58 -9.66
CA LEU A 13 -3.39 7.94 -8.35
C LEU A 13 -4.09 6.74 -7.70
N GLY A 14 -4.91 6.00 -8.46
CA GLY A 14 -5.61 4.81 -7.93
C GLY A 14 -4.65 3.73 -7.45
N VAL A 15 -3.56 3.48 -8.19
CA VAL A 15 -2.51 2.54 -7.76
C VAL A 15 -1.80 3.05 -6.50
N ALA A 16 -1.43 4.33 -6.46
CA ALA A 16 -0.81 4.92 -5.27
C ALA A 16 -1.73 4.79 -4.04
N PHE A 17 -3.02 5.09 -4.21
CA PHE A 17 -4.02 4.98 -3.16
C PHE A 17 -4.13 3.57 -2.60
N GLN A 18 -4.25 2.56 -3.46
CA GLN A 18 -4.35 1.17 -3.01
C GLN A 18 -3.08 0.71 -2.29
N LEU A 19 -1.89 1.08 -2.79
CA LEU A 19 -0.64 0.73 -2.13
C LEU A 19 -0.50 1.36 -0.74
N VAL A 20 -1.00 2.59 -0.55
CA VAL A 20 -1.06 3.24 0.77
C VAL A 20 -2.03 2.48 1.66
N ASP A 21 -3.22 2.16 1.17
CA ASP A 21 -4.25 1.44 1.92
C ASP A 21 -3.75 0.07 2.41
N ASP A 22 -3.17 -0.73 1.50
CA ASP A 22 -2.55 -2.03 1.80
C ASP A 22 -1.42 -1.90 2.85
N ALA A 23 -0.64 -0.81 2.81
CA ALA A 23 0.43 -0.57 3.79
C ALA A 23 -0.13 -0.18 5.16
N LEU A 24 -1.21 0.60 5.19
CA LEU A 24 -1.86 1.01 6.43
C LEU A 24 -2.51 -0.18 7.16
N ASP A 25 -3.09 -1.13 6.42
CA ASP A 25 -3.71 -2.34 7.00
C ASP A 25 -2.71 -3.26 7.75
N TYR A 26 -1.41 -3.09 7.53
CA TYR A 26 -0.35 -3.83 8.24
C TYR A 26 0.52 -2.93 9.14
N SER A 27 0.19 -1.65 9.26
CA SER A 27 0.94 -0.71 10.09
C SER A 27 0.55 -0.82 11.56
N ALA A 28 1.49 -1.23 12.41
CA ALA A 28 1.28 -1.30 13.86
C ALA A 28 0.94 0.08 14.50
N ARG A 29 1.34 1.19 13.87
CA ARG A 29 1.06 2.53 14.38
C ARG A 29 -0.42 2.92 14.27
N GLN A 30 -1.14 2.33 13.32
CA GLN A 30 -2.60 2.49 13.28
C GLN A 30 -3.29 1.65 14.35
N ALA A 31 -2.67 0.57 14.87
CA ALA A 31 -3.29 -0.31 15.87
C ALA A 31 -3.47 0.43 17.20
N GLU A 32 -2.56 1.35 17.48
CA GLU A 32 -2.65 2.29 18.59
C GLU A 32 -3.81 3.30 18.45
N LEU A 33 -4.31 3.53 17.22
CA LEU A 33 -5.42 4.46 16.94
C LEU A 33 -6.81 3.79 17.01
N GLY A 34 -6.90 2.51 17.41
CA GLY A 34 -8.17 1.82 17.66
C GLY A 34 -9.00 1.51 16.41
N LYS A 35 -8.36 1.46 15.23
CA LYS A 35 -8.98 0.99 13.99
C LYS A 35 -8.83 -0.53 13.84
N THR A 36 -9.77 -1.17 13.14
CA THR A 36 -9.62 -2.54 12.62
C THR A 36 -8.44 -2.55 11.65
N ILE A 37 -7.46 -3.42 11.91
CA ILE A 37 -6.22 -3.57 11.16
C ILE A 37 -6.02 -5.05 10.96
N GLY A 38 -5.46 -5.40 9.82
CA GLY A 38 -5.32 -6.79 9.40
C GLY A 38 -6.64 -7.31 8.87
N ASP A 39 -7.52 -6.44 8.35
CA ASP A 39 -8.71 -6.89 7.62
C ASP A 39 -8.23 -7.67 6.39
N ASP A 40 -7.20 -7.20 5.68
CA ASP A 40 -6.61 -7.92 4.55
C ASP A 40 -5.97 -9.23 4.98
N PHE A 41 -5.33 -9.25 6.15
CA PHE A 41 -4.79 -10.49 6.70
C PHE A 41 -5.92 -11.48 6.99
N SER A 42 -6.98 -11.05 7.67
CA SER A 42 -8.12 -11.88 8.06
C SER A 42 -8.89 -12.44 6.86
N GLU A 43 -8.95 -11.68 5.76
CA GLU A 43 -9.56 -12.10 4.50
C GLU A 43 -8.63 -12.94 3.62
N GLY A 44 -7.36 -13.11 4.02
CA GLY A 44 -6.37 -13.88 3.26
C GLY A 44 -5.87 -13.16 2.00
N LYS A 45 -6.02 -11.84 1.91
CA LYS A 45 -5.58 -11.06 0.75
C LYS A 45 -4.05 -11.02 0.68
N ILE A 46 -3.54 -11.29 -0.52
CA ILE A 46 -2.10 -11.27 -0.81
C ILE A 46 -1.74 -9.90 -1.42
N THR A 47 -1.50 -8.92 -0.55
CA THR A 47 -1.14 -7.55 -0.94
C THR A 47 0.38 -7.37 -1.12
N LEU A 48 0.82 -6.20 -1.60
CA LEU A 48 2.24 -5.98 -1.88
C LEU A 48 3.17 -6.13 -0.64
N PRO A 49 2.83 -5.61 0.56
CA PRO A 49 3.65 -5.84 1.77
C PRO A 49 3.91 -7.33 2.04
N VAL A 50 2.87 -8.17 1.88
CA VAL A 50 2.96 -9.62 2.04
C VAL A 50 3.85 -10.24 0.96
N ILE A 51 3.64 -9.89 -0.31
CA ILE A 51 4.44 -10.42 -1.44
C ILE A 51 5.93 -10.15 -1.22
N LEU A 52 6.28 -8.93 -0.79
CA LEU A 52 7.67 -8.56 -0.52
C LEU A 52 8.24 -9.35 0.67
N ALA A 53 7.49 -9.47 1.77
CA ALA A 53 7.91 -10.23 2.95
C ALA A 53 8.10 -11.72 2.63
N PHE A 54 7.17 -12.32 1.90
CA PHE A 54 7.25 -13.71 1.45
C PHE A 54 8.47 -13.98 0.56
N ARG A 55 8.73 -13.10 -0.41
CA ARG A 55 9.86 -13.27 -1.34
C ARG A 55 11.21 -13.19 -0.65
N ARG A 56 11.33 -12.34 0.37
CA ARG A 56 12.57 -12.11 1.14
C ARG A 56 12.75 -13.12 2.27
N GLY A 57 11.67 -13.78 2.68
CA GLY A 57 11.69 -14.68 3.80
C GLY A 57 12.39 -16.02 3.56
N ASN A 58 12.76 -16.66 4.67
CA ASN A 58 13.30 -18.01 4.68
C ASN A 58 12.19 -19.07 4.50
N GLN A 59 12.53 -20.36 4.55
CA GLN A 59 11.56 -21.43 4.32
C GLN A 59 10.46 -21.50 5.39
N GLU A 60 10.79 -21.25 6.65
CA GLU A 60 9.83 -21.24 7.76
C GLU A 60 8.84 -20.08 7.62
N GLU A 61 9.35 -18.89 7.30
CA GLU A 61 8.52 -17.70 7.08
C GLU A 61 7.60 -17.89 5.86
N LYS A 62 8.09 -18.53 4.79
CA LYS A 62 7.25 -18.88 3.64
C LYS A 62 6.16 -19.87 4.00
N SER A 63 6.46 -20.89 4.80
CA SER A 63 5.47 -21.84 5.30
C SER A 63 4.42 -21.16 6.18
N PHE A 64 4.82 -20.18 7.01
CA PHE A 64 3.89 -19.36 7.78
C PHE A 64 2.90 -18.63 6.87
N TRP A 65 3.38 -17.91 5.85
CA TRP A 65 2.52 -17.16 4.94
C TRP A 65 1.55 -18.05 4.16
N LYS A 66 2.01 -19.24 3.70
CA LYS A 66 1.14 -20.21 3.03
C LYS A 66 0.02 -20.69 3.94
N ARG A 67 0.34 -21.10 5.16
CA ARG A 67 -0.67 -21.53 6.14
C ARG A 67 -1.71 -20.44 6.38
N CYS A 68 -1.26 -19.19 6.62
CA CYS A 68 -2.17 -18.11 6.97
C CYS A 68 -3.00 -17.58 5.80
N LEU A 69 -2.44 -17.50 4.58
CA LEU A 69 -3.06 -16.79 3.45
C LEU A 69 -3.49 -17.70 2.30
N GLU A 70 -2.86 -18.86 2.12
CA GLU A 70 -3.23 -19.84 1.10
C GLU A 70 -4.21 -20.87 1.68
N GLU A 71 -3.91 -21.40 2.87
CA GLU A 71 -4.74 -22.40 3.56
C GLU A 71 -5.82 -21.76 4.46
N LEU A 72 -5.72 -20.44 4.71
CA LEU A 72 -6.61 -19.67 5.60
C LEU A 72 -6.67 -20.23 7.03
N GLU A 73 -5.62 -20.93 7.46
CA GLU A 73 -5.48 -21.47 8.81
C GLU A 73 -4.81 -20.45 9.73
N GLN A 74 -5.57 -19.46 10.19
CA GLN A 74 -5.09 -18.35 11.01
C GLN A 74 -5.34 -18.58 12.51
N ARG A 75 -4.43 -18.08 13.35
CA ARG A 75 -4.48 -18.09 14.80
C ARG A 75 -4.42 -16.66 15.35
N PRO A 76 -4.92 -16.39 16.57
CA PRO A 76 -4.92 -15.04 17.14
C PRO A 76 -3.56 -14.34 17.13
N GLU A 77 -2.47 -15.09 17.31
CA GLU A 77 -1.09 -14.58 17.33
C GLU A 77 -0.47 -14.37 15.94
N ASP A 78 -1.12 -14.83 14.87
CA ASP A 78 -0.52 -14.82 13.54
C ASP A 78 -0.45 -13.41 12.94
N LEU A 79 -1.40 -12.51 13.27
CA LEU A 79 -1.35 -11.13 12.79
C LEU A 79 -0.10 -10.40 13.31
N ASP A 80 0.21 -10.55 14.60
CA ASP A 80 1.42 -9.97 15.20
C ASP A 80 2.69 -10.51 14.51
N ARG A 81 2.70 -11.80 14.20
CA ARG A 81 3.80 -12.43 13.48
C ARG A 81 3.90 -11.90 12.05
N ALA A 82 2.79 -11.76 11.33
CA ALA A 82 2.73 -11.20 9.98
C ALA A 82 3.28 -9.77 9.95
N GLN A 83 2.81 -8.91 10.86
CA GLN A 83 3.31 -7.54 10.99
C GLN A 83 4.81 -7.52 11.35
N SER A 84 5.28 -8.41 12.22
CA SER A 84 6.70 -8.53 12.54
C SER A 84 7.54 -8.88 11.31
N LEU A 85 7.10 -9.84 10.49
CA LEU A 85 7.80 -10.23 9.27
C LEU A 85 7.81 -9.12 8.22
N ILE A 86 6.69 -8.43 8.06
CA ILE A 86 6.56 -7.27 7.18
C ILE A 86 7.53 -6.15 7.58
N ARG A 87 7.67 -5.87 8.88
CA ARG A 87 8.68 -4.91 9.39
C ARG A 87 10.10 -5.41 9.21
N GLN A 88 10.38 -6.67 9.56
CA GLN A 88 11.70 -7.29 9.46
C GLN A 88 12.27 -7.22 8.03
N HIS A 89 11.41 -7.38 7.04
CA HIS A 89 11.78 -7.38 5.62
C HIS A 89 11.63 -6.01 4.93
N SER A 90 11.42 -4.93 5.69
CA SER A 90 11.21 -3.56 5.20
C SER A 90 10.11 -3.45 4.13
N SER A 91 9.11 -4.33 4.19
CA SER A 91 8.10 -4.44 3.14
C SER A 91 7.13 -3.26 3.14
N LEU A 92 6.86 -2.64 4.29
CA LEU A 92 6.03 -1.42 4.37
C LEU A 92 6.72 -0.24 3.69
N GLU A 93 8.00 -0.03 3.99
CA GLU A 93 8.78 1.08 3.44
C GLU A 93 8.86 0.99 1.91
N ASP A 94 9.08 -0.21 1.38
CA ASP A 94 9.13 -0.42 -0.07
C ASP A 94 7.78 -0.30 -0.75
N THR A 95 6.69 -0.76 -0.12
CA THR A 95 5.33 -0.51 -0.60
C THR A 95 5.06 0.99 -0.68
N MET A 96 5.47 1.75 0.33
CA MET A 96 5.31 3.21 0.35
C MET A 96 6.20 3.93 -0.65
N THR A 97 7.43 3.45 -0.86
CA THR A 97 8.30 3.94 -1.93
C THR A 97 7.65 3.75 -3.29
N ARG A 98 6.98 2.61 -3.50
CA ARG A 98 6.24 2.33 -4.73
C ARG A 98 4.99 3.17 -4.87
N ALA A 99 4.25 3.43 -3.78
CA ALA A 99 3.13 4.37 -3.77
C ALA A 99 3.58 5.78 -4.17
N ARG A 100 4.69 6.28 -3.60
CA ARG A 100 5.26 7.59 -3.96
C ARG A 100 5.71 7.66 -5.42
N HIS A 101 6.22 6.56 -5.97
CA HIS A 101 6.55 6.48 -7.39
C HIS A 101 5.31 6.67 -8.27
N TYR A 102 4.22 5.96 -8.00
CA TYR A 102 2.97 6.14 -8.75
C TYR A 102 2.36 7.53 -8.54
N ALA A 103 2.43 8.09 -7.32
CA ALA A 103 2.02 9.47 -7.06
C ALA A 103 2.82 10.49 -7.90
N ALA A 104 4.13 10.28 -8.08
CA ALA A 104 4.94 11.10 -8.97
C ALA A 104 4.48 10.97 -10.43
N LEU A 105 4.24 9.75 -10.93
CA LEU A 105 3.71 9.53 -12.27
C LEU A 105 2.33 10.20 -12.50
N ALA A 106 1.47 10.18 -11.48
CA ALA A 106 0.20 10.90 -11.52
C ALA A 106 0.39 12.42 -11.58
N ARG A 107 1.38 12.96 -10.87
CA ARG A 107 1.69 14.40 -10.88
C ARG A 107 2.22 14.82 -12.25
N ASP A 108 3.15 14.04 -12.81
CA ASP A 108 3.79 14.30 -14.11
C ASP A 108 2.78 14.24 -15.26
N SER A 109 1.76 13.38 -15.16
CA SER A 109 0.71 13.31 -16.20
C SER A 109 -0.15 14.58 -16.27
N LEU A 110 -0.07 15.49 -15.30
CA LEU A 110 -0.77 16.77 -15.34
C LEU A 110 0.06 17.89 -16.00
N ASP A 111 1.30 17.64 -16.43
CA ASP A 111 2.22 18.69 -16.86
C ASP A 111 1.80 19.43 -18.13
N LEU A 112 1.10 18.77 -19.05
CA LEU A 112 0.60 19.41 -20.29
C LEU A 112 -0.50 20.45 -20.04
N PHE A 113 -1.16 20.42 -18.88
CA PHE A 113 -2.24 21.37 -18.57
C PHE A 113 -1.66 22.67 -18.05
N ASN A 114 -2.24 23.79 -18.47
CA ASN A 114 -1.93 25.09 -17.91
C ASN A 114 -2.21 25.13 -16.41
N ASP A 115 -1.50 25.99 -15.70
CA ASP A 115 -1.72 26.14 -14.27
C ASP A 115 -3.08 26.79 -13.99
N CYS A 116 -3.88 26.12 -13.16
CA CYS A 116 -5.24 26.54 -12.82
C CYS A 116 -5.68 25.88 -11.51
N GLU A 117 -6.79 26.37 -10.94
CA GLU A 117 -7.34 25.87 -9.68
C GLU A 117 -7.63 24.35 -9.74
N ALA A 118 -8.16 23.85 -10.86
CA ALA A 118 -8.43 22.43 -11.02
C ALA A 118 -7.15 21.58 -11.01
N LYS A 119 -6.08 22.02 -11.72
CA LYS A 119 -4.78 21.32 -11.72
C LYS A 119 -4.17 21.29 -10.32
N GLN A 120 -4.26 22.40 -9.58
CA GLN A 120 -3.77 22.47 -8.20
C GLN A 120 -4.58 21.56 -7.27
N ALA A 121 -5.91 21.54 -7.39
CA ALA A 121 -6.75 20.63 -6.62
C ALA A 121 -6.41 19.15 -6.86
N LEU A 122 -6.17 18.74 -8.11
CA LEU A 122 -5.74 17.38 -8.44
C LEU A 122 -4.37 17.04 -7.83
N LYS A 123 -3.42 17.98 -7.84
CA LYS A 123 -2.12 17.81 -7.16
C LYS A 123 -2.29 17.64 -5.65
N SER A 124 -3.15 18.44 -5.01
CA SER A 124 -3.43 18.32 -3.57
C SER A 124 -4.04 16.96 -3.20
N VAL A 125 -4.83 16.34 -4.09
CA VAL A 125 -5.36 14.98 -3.87
C VAL A 125 -4.23 13.95 -3.87
N ILE A 126 -3.22 14.10 -4.75
CA ILE A 126 -2.04 13.24 -4.75
C ILE A 126 -1.28 13.38 -3.42
N ASP A 127 -1.05 14.62 -2.97
CA ASP A 127 -0.34 14.90 -1.71
C ASP A 127 -1.08 14.29 -0.53
N PHE A 128 -2.40 14.55 -0.43
CA PHE A 128 -3.26 13.94 0.59
C PHE A 128 -3.19 12.41 0.58
N CYS A 129 -3.12 11.78 -0.60
CA CYS A 129 -3.05 10.34 -0.74
C CYS A 129 -1.78 9.74 -0.11
N ILE A 130 -0.62 10.39 -0.29
CA ILE A 130 0.68 9.87 0.19
C ILE A 130 1.04 10.35 1.60
N GLU A 131 0.41 11.43 2.07
CA GLU A 131 0.62 11.99 3.41
C GLU A 131 -0.29 11.39 4.49
N ARG A 132 -1.24 10.50 4.12
CA ARG A 132 -2.10 9.81 5.11
C ARG A 132 -1.21 9.21 6.20
N GLU A 133 -1.43 9.69 7.43
CA GLU A 133 -0.45 9.63 8.53
C GLU A 133 0.12 8.23 8.78
N PHE A 134 1.46 8.22 8.91
CA PHE A 134 2.26 7.19 9.58
C PHE A 134 2.39 7.52 11.05
#